data_AF-A0AA50KUX9-F1
#
_entry.id   AF-A0AA50KUX9-F1
#
_cell.length_a   1.000
_cell.length_b   1.000
_cell.length_c   1.000
_cell.angle_alpha   90.00
_cell.angle_beta   90.00
_cell.angle_gamma   90.00
#
_symmetry.space_group_name_H-M   'P 1'
#
loop_
_entity.id
_entity.type
_entity.pdbx_description
1 polymer ?
#
loop_
_entity_poly.entity_id
_entity_poly.type
_entity_poly.pdbx_seq_one_letter_code
_entity_poly.pdbx_strand_id
1 'polypeptide(L)'
;MNIKNWNEILALFLAKNEGIFLTKKHWEIIYLIRKFYITFNYSPSIKIIIKIIYYKYGIIKGNSIYLYKLFNKNPTQQINKISGLPKSLKCIN
;
A
#
# COMPACT_ATOMS: atom_id res chain seq x y z
N MET A 1 -9.48 -11.22 5.50
CA MET A 1 -10.11 -10.06 4.82
C MET A 1 -10.33 -10.43 3.37
N ASN A 2 -11.55 -10.29 2.87
CA ASN A 2 -11.86 -10.52 1.46
C ASN A 2 -11.58 -9.23 0.67
N ILE A 3 -10.78 -9.30 -0.41
CA ILE A 3 -10.44 -8.14 -1.27
C ILE A 3 -11.69 -7.42 -1.80
N LYS A 4 -12.79 -8.17 -1.96
CA LYS A 4 -14.07 -7.68 -2.46
C LYS A 4 -14.77 -6.73 -1.49
N ASN A 5 -14.45 -6.79 -0.19
CA ASN A 5 -15.07 -5.96 0.85
C ASN A 5 -14.27 -4.68 1.13
N TRP A 6 -13.20 -4.43 0.36
CA TRP A 6 -12.44 -3.19 0.50
C TRP A 6 -13.20 -2.00 -0.10
N ASN A 7 -13.30 -0.93 0.66
CA ASN A 7 -13.81 0.37 0.22
C ASN A 7 -13.00 1.50 0.88
N GLU A 8 -13.23 2.74 0.46
CA GLU A 8 -12.49 3.90 0.99
C GLU A 8 -12.70 4.09 2.50
N ILE A 9 -13.91 3.81 2.99
CA ILE A 9 -14.26 3.92 4.42
C ILE A 9 -13.40 2.96 5.27
N LEU A 10 -13.25 1.71 4.83
CA LEU A 10 -12.39 0.72 5.46
C LEU A 10 -10.92 1.15 5.42
N ALA A 11 -10.46 1.69 4.29
CA ALA A 11 -9.09 2.19 4.15
C ALA A 11 -8.82 3.35 5.12
N LEU A 12 -9.77 4.29 5.26
CA LEU A 12 -9.68 5.39 6.22
C LEU A 12 -9.66 4.88 7.67
N PHE A 13 -10.52 3.91 8.01
CA PHE A 13 -10.53 3.29 9.33
C PHE A 13 -9.19 2.62 9.66
N LEU A 14 -8.64 1.84 8.71
CA LEU A 14 -7.34 1.19 8.87
C LEU A 14 -6.20 2.19 8.98
N ALA A 15 -6.19 3.24 8.17
CA ALA A 15 -5.18 4.29 8.21
C ALA A 15 -5.23 5.07 9.54
N LYS A 16 -6.43 5.38 10.05
CA LYS A 16 -6.62 5.99 11.36
C LYS A 16 -6.03 5.12 12.48
N ASN A 17 -6.25 3.81 12.44
CA ASN A 17 -5.67 2.87 13.40
C ASN A 17 -4.13 2.79 13.32
N GLU A 18 -3.55 3.08 12.15
CA GLU A 18 -2.11 3.17 11.95
C GLU A 18 -1.53 4.55 12.30
N GLY A 19 -2.37 5.53 12.62
CA GLY A 19 -1.97 6.92 12.86
C GLY A 19 -1.58 7.67 11.57
N ILE A 20 -2.12 7.26 10.42
CA ILE A 20 -1.85 7.87 9.12
C ILE A 20 -3.07 8.66 8.65
N PHE A 21 -2.85 9.91 8.24
CA PHE A 21 -3.87 10.71 7.57
C PHE A 21 -3.75 10.54 6.05
N LEU A 22 -4.79 9.96 5.42
CA LEU A 22 -4.78 9.67 3.98
C LEU A 22 -4.99 10.94 3.15
N THR A 23 -3.89 11.55 2.72
CA THR A 23 -3.89 12.62 1.70
C THR A 23 -3.99 12.04 0.28
N LYS A 24 -4.19 12.91 -0.73
CA LYS A 24 -4.22 12.53 -2.17
C LYS A 24 -3.02 11.65 -2.58
N LYS A 25 -1.82 11.95 -2.05
CA LYS A 25 -0.59 11.18 -2.33
C LYS A 25 -0.67 9.73 -1.82
N HIS A 26 -1.34 9.50 -0.69
CA HIS A 26 -1.53 8.15 -0.15
C HIS A 26 -2.50 7.36 -1.03
N TRP A 27 -3.61 8.00 -1.42
CA TRP A 27 -4.61 7.39 -2.31
C TRP A 27 -4.02 6.96 -3.65
N GLU A 28 -3.15 7.77 -4.25
CA GLU A 28 -2.42 7.40 -5.48
C GLU A 28 -1.71 6.05 -5.35
N ILE A 29 -1.02 5.83 -4.23
CA ILE A 29 -0.25 4.61 -3.94
C ILE A 29 -1.19 3.44 -3.61
N ILE A 30 -2.20 3.67 -2.77
CA ILE A 30 -3.19 2.65 -2.37
C ILE A 30 -3.89 2.10 -3.61
N TYR A 31 -4.42 2.97 -4.45
CA TYR A 31 -5.11 2.57 -5.68
C TYR A 31 -4.19 1.85 -6.66
N LEU A 32 -2.94 2.30 -6.78
CA LEU A 32 -1.96 1.68 -7.65
C LEU A 32 -1.67 0.24 -7.23
N ILE A 33 -1.47 0.00 -5.94
CA ILE A 33 -1.14 -1.33 -5.41
C ILE A 33 -2.37 -2.23 -5.41
N ARG A 34 -3.55 -1.68 -5.15
CA ARG A 34 -4.80 -2.43 -5.29
C ARG A 34 -5.01 -2.88 -6.73
N LYS A 35 -4.77 -2.01 -7.71
CA LYS A 35 -4.81 -2.39 -9.14
C LYS A 35 -3.80 -3.49 -9.44
N PHE A 36 -2.57 -3.37 -8.97
CA PHE A 36 -1.56 -4.42 -9.12
C PHE A 36 -2.02 -5.77 -8.53
N TYR A 37 -2.58 -5.77 -7.32
CA TYR A 37 -3.10 -6.99 -6.70
C TYR A 37 -4.26 -7.60 -7.50
N ILE A 38 -5.20 -6.79 -8.00
CA ILE A 38 -6.31 -7.31 -8.82
C ILE A 38 -5.81 -7.94 -10.12
N THR A 39 -4.74 -7.39 -10.72
CA THR A 39 -4.16 -7.90 -11.97
C THR A 39 -3.29 -9.15 -11.76
N PHE A 40 -2.49 -9.21 -10.70
CA PHE A 40 -1.48 -10.26 -10.51
C PHE A 40 -1.81 -11.24 -9.35
N ASN A 41 -2.88 -10.97 -8.59
CA ASN A 41 -3.31 -11.72 -7.39
C ASN A 41 -2.18 -11.99 -6.38
N TYR A 42 -1.23 -11.06 -6.27
CA TYR A 42 -0.02 -11.19 -5.47
C TYR A 42 0.25 -9.91 -4.68
N SER A 43 0.63 -10.06 -3.41
CA SER A 43 0.98 -8.93 -2.54
C SER A 43 2.40 -8.45 -2.82
N PRO A 44 2.60 -7.21 -3.31
CA PRO A 44 3.91 -6.73 -3.68
C PRO A 44 4.81 -6.50 -2.45
N SER A 45 6.10 -6.78 -2.62
CA SER A 45 7.15 -6.40 -1.67
C SER A 45 7.52 -4.92 -1.84
N ILE A 46 8.26 -4.35 -0.88
CA ILE A 46 8.68 -2.94 -0.93
C ILE A 46 9.46 -2.59 -2.21
N LYS A 47 10.31 -3.49 -2.69
CA LYS A 47 11.08 -3.31 -3.93
C LYS A 47 10.15 -3.21 -5.14
N ILE A 48 9.12 -4.05 -5.17
CA ILE A 48 8.10 -4.03 -6.23
C ILE A 48 7.27 -2.75 -6.14
N ILE A 49 6.85 -2.34 -4.94
CA ILE A 49 6.10 -1.08 -4.72
C ILE A 49 6.88 0.11 -5.27
N ILE A 50 8.16 0.24 -4.89
CA ILE A 50 9.04 1.31 -5.38
C ILE A 50 9.12 1.27 -6.91
N LYS A 51 9.32 0.10 -7.51
CA LYS A 51 9.42 -0.09 -8.96
C LYS A 51 8.11 0.30 -9.68
N ILE A 52 6.96 -0.08 -9.15
CA ILE A 52 5.65 0.27 -9.72
C ILE A 52 5.41 1.79 -9.65
N ILE A 53 5.71 2.41 -8.51
CA ILE A 53 5.59 3.87 -8.34
C ILE A 53 6.58 4.59 -9.26
N TYR A 54 7.80 4.08 -9.38
CA TYR A 54 8.81 4.61 -10.29
C TYR A 54 8.33 4.59 -11.74
N TYR A 55 7.79 3.47 -12.22
CA TYR A 55 7.29 3.40 -13.60
C TYR A 55 6.09 4.31 -13.85
N LYS A 56 5.23 4.53 -12.84
CA LYS A 56 4.02 5.34 -13.01
C LYS A 56 4.25 6.84 -12.80
N TYR A 57 5.14 7.22 -11.89
CA TYR A 57 5.29 8.60 -11.41
C TYR A 57 6.74 9.12 -11.46
N GLY A 58 7.70 8.31 -11.93
CA GLY A 58 9.10 8.67 -12.05
C GLY A 58 9.89 8.61 -10.73
N ILE A 59 11.18 8.96 -10.83
CA ILE A 59 12.17 8.88 -9.75
C ILE A 59 11.79 9.70 -8.50
N ILE A 60 11.05 10.80 -8.68
CA ILE A 60 10.69 11.73 -7.61
C ILE A 60 9.81 11.05 -6.55
N LYS A 61 8.87 10.20 -6.99
CA LYS A 61 7.98 9.44 -6.09
C LYS A 61 8.42 7.99 -5.91
N GLY A 62 9.10 7.41 -6.90
CA GLY A 62 9.54 6.01 -6.91
C GLY A 62 10.80 5.74 -6.10
N ASN A 63 10.82 6.13 -4.82
CA ASN A 63 11.95 5.85 -3.94
C ASN A 63 11.49 5.56 -2.50
N SER A 64 12.36 4.93 -1.72
CA SER A 64 12.06 4.56 -0.33
C SER A 64 11.80 5.78 0.55
N ILE A 65 12.57 6.86 0.38
CA ILE A 65 12.45 8.10 1.18
C ILE A 65 11.03 8.68 1.06
N TYR A 66 10.49 8.73 -0.16
CA TYR A 66 9.13 9.21 -0.42
C TYR A 66 8.08 8.35 0.30
N LEU A 67 8.25 7.03 0.29
CA LEU A 67 7.36 6.11 0.98
C LEU A 67 7.43 6.25 2.50
N TYR A 68 8.62 6.40 3.08
CA TYR A 68 8.79 6.62 4.52
C TYR A 68 8.26 7.99 4.97
N LYS A 69 8.22 8.99 4.09
CA LYS A 69 7.58 10.30 4.37
C LYS A 69 6.05 10.23 4.41
N LEU A 70 5.45 9.26 3.72
CA LEU A 70 4.00 9.06 3.67
C LEU A 70 3.54 8.02 4.71
N PHE A 71 4.31 6.95 4.88
CA PHE A 71 3.98 5.82 5.74
C PHE A 71 5.09 5.63 6.78
N ASN A 72 5.02 6.44 7.85
CA ASN A 72 6.13 6.70 8.77
C ASN A 72 6.68 5.51 9.56
N LYS A 73 5.93 4.40 9.70
CA LYS A 73 6.36 3.26 10.52
C LYS A 73 6.93 2.13 9.66
N ASN A 74 6.08 1.54 8.82
CA ASN A 74 6.46 0.43 7.97
C ASN A 74 5.68 0.55 6.66
N PRO A 75 6.25 1.22 5.64
CA PRO A 75 5.53 1.52 4.41
C PRO A 75 4.91 0.27 3.78
N THR A 76 5.66 -0.82 3.68
CA THR A 76 5.17 -2.07 3.08
C THR A 76 3.94 -2.61 3.80
N GLN A 77 4.02 -2.77 5.12
CA GLN A 77 2.94 -3.35 5.90
C GLN A 77 1.73 -2.41 5.93
N GLN A 78 1.96 -1.11 6.12
CA GLN A 78 0.91 -0.10 6.18
C GLN A 78 0.19 0.02 4.85
N ILE A 79 0.93 0.10 3.74
CA ILE A 79 0.36 0.16 2.39
C ILE A 79 -0.44 -1.10 2.07
N ASN A 80 0.10 -2.30 2.33
CA ASN A 80 -0.60 -3.55 2.06
C ASN A 80 -1.88 -3.66 2.92
N LYS A 81 -1.80 -3.31 4.20
CA LYS A 81 -2.94 -3.32 5.13
C LYS A 81 -4.03 -2.36 4.70
N ILE A 82 -3.69 -1.08 4.46
CA ILE A 82 -4.65 -0.03 4.08
C ILE A 82 -5.27 -0.33 2.71
N SER A 83 -4.51 -0.93 1.79
CA SER A 83 -5.01 -1.36 0.47
C SER A 83 -5.89 -2.61 0.52
N GLY A 84 -6.11 -3.20 1.70
CA GLY A 84 -6.97 -4.37 1.89
C GLY A 84 -6.35 -5.68 1.40
N LEU A 85 -5.04 -5.72 1.19
CA LEU A 85 -4.35 -6.94 0.78
C LEU A 85 -4.34 -7.93 1.95
N PRO A 86 -4.52 -9.24 1.70
CA PRO A 86 -4.41 -10.23 2.75
C PRO A 86 -3.01 -10.11 3.37
N LYS A 87 -2.97 -10.07 4.70
CA LYS A 87 -1.71 -10.22 5.43
C LYS A 87 -1.11 -11.54 4.96
N SER A 88 0.08 -11.50 4.36
CA SER A 88 0.74 -12.71 3.88
C SER A 88 0.76 -13.72 5.03
N LEU A 89 0.14 -14.88 4.84
CA LEU A 89 0.07 -15.97 5.81
C LEU A 89 1.43 -16.63 6.10
N LYS A 90 2.56 -16.03 5.70
CA LYS A 90 3.90 -16.49 6.08
C LYS A 90 4.34 -15.87 7.40
N CYS A 91 3.69 -16.30 8.47
CA CYS A 91 4.38 -16.63 9.70
C CYS A 91 4.29 -18.16 9.80
N ILE A 92 5.28 -18.87 9.25
CA ILE A 92 5.57 -20.24 9.64
C ILE A 92 7.00 -20.16 10.18
N ASN A 93 7.14 -20.58 11.43
CA ASN A 93 8.32 -20.51 12.31
C ASN A 93 9.62 -20.96 11.67
#